data_AF-A0A4Q0ATH8-F1
#
_entry.id   AF-A0A4Q0ATH8-F1
#
_cell.length_a   1.000
_cell.length_b   1.000
_cell.length_c   1.000
_cell.angle_alpha   90.00
_cell.angle_beta   90.00
_cell.angle_gamma   90.00
#
_symmetry.space_group_name_H-M   'P 1'
#
loop_
_entity.id
_entity.type
_entity.pdbx_description
1 polymer ?
#
loop_
_entity_poly.entity_id
_entity_poly.type
_entity_poly.pdbx_seq_one_letter_code
_entity_poly.pdbx_strand_id
1 'polypeptide(L)'
;MIAILHTWGQTLSLHPHLHCIVPGAGVDAKGHFKTITANGKYLFPAKALSNVYRAKYVALLRQKGITDKTLINHLFAKNWVVYAKRPFGAPKQVIEYLGRYTHKIAISNHRLQQVDQTNTTFHYKDYKSHGSIKQMTLSNPEFIRRFAMHILPLRFVRIRHYGIRSTTWKRAKFVALKKQLKLPTPKNDSTTKLHCCPCCKTGILITIITFGKRGPPPQHKAGAKRNAC
;
A
#
# COMPACT_ATOMS: atom_id res chain seq x y z
N MET A 1 12.71 4.13 4.90
CA MET A 1 11.35 4.53 4.48
C MET A 1 10.64 3.34 3.83
N ILE A 2 9.33 3.23 4.00
CA ILE A 2 8.44 2.36 3.21
C ILE A 2 7.56 3.29 2.38
N ALA A 3 7.42 3.04 1.08
CA ALA A 3 6.54 3.81 0.20
C ALA A 3 5.57 2.87 -0.52
N ILE A 4 4.28 3.22 -0.53
CA ILE A 4 3.20 2.45 -1.13
C ILE A 4 2.54 3.32 -2.19
N LEU A 5 2.53 2.85 -3.44
CA LEU A 5 1.77 3.48 -4.51
C LEU A 5 0.28 3.17 -4.36
N HIS A 6 -0.52 4.22 -4.43
CA HIS A 6 -1.97 4.20 -4.48
C HIS A 6 -2.42 4.99 -5.71
N THR A 7 -3.40 4.51 -6.46
CA THR A 7 -3.75 5.09 -7.77
C THR A 7 -5.20 5.51 -7.92
N TRP A 8 -6.02 5.40 -6.88
CA TRP A 8 -7.46 5.67 -6.93
C TRP A 8 -7.92 6.65 -5.85
N GLY A 9 -9.00 7.36 -6.17
CA GLY A 9 -9.82 8.05 -5.18
C GLY A 9 -11.03 7.21 -4.76
N GLN A 10 -11.91 7.78 -3.93
CA GLN A 10 -13.16 7.13 -3.56
C GLN A 10 -14.05 6.86 -4.79
N THR A 11 -13.98 7.68 -5.82
CA THR A 11 -14.81 7.59 -7.03
C THR A 11 -14.19 6.75 -8.16
N LEU A 12 -13.09 6.04 -7.90
CA LEU A 12 -12.28 5.30 -8.88
C LEU A 12 -11.68 6.18 -10.00
N SER A 13 -11.65 7.49 -9.81
CA SER A 13 -10.87 8.36 -10.69
C SER A 13 -9.38 8.15 -10.45
N LEU A 14 -8.57 8.29 -11.50
CA LEU A 14 -7.12 8.18 -11.43
C LEU A 14 -6.56 9.24 -10.47
N HIS A 15 -5.96 8.77 -9.37
CA HIS A 15 -5.41 9.61 -8.33
C HIS A 15 -4.08 9.03 -7.80
N PRO A 16 -2.98 9.09 -8.56
CA PRO A 16 -1.70 8.53 -8.17
C PRO A 16 -1.08 9.33 -7.02
N HIS A 17 -0.83 8.66 -5.90
CA HIS A 17 -0.17 9.24 -4.74
C HIS A 17 0.62 8.16 -3.96
N LEU A 18 1.50 8.63 -3.08
CA LEU A 18 2.35 7.77 -2.26
C LEU A 18 1.97 7.90 -0.79
N HIS A 19 1.75 6.76 -0.14
CA HIS A 19 1.76 6.66 1.31
C HIS A 19 3.15 6.27 1.78
N CYS A 20 3.80 7.14 2.52
CA CYS A 20 5.17 6.95 2.98
C CYS A 20 5.24 6.87 4.51
N ILE A 21 5.98 5.88 5.00
CA ILE A 21 6.41 5.81 6.40
C ILE A 21 7.91 6.02 6.46
N VAL A 22 8.29 7.12 7.08
CA VAL A 22 9.68 7.52 7.23
C VAL A 22 10.07 7.33 8.69
N PRO A 23 11.07 6.48 9.00
CA PRO A 23 11.58 6.36 10.36
C PRO A 23 12.14 7.70 10.83
N GLY A 24 11.88 8.08 12.08
CA GLY A 24 12.50 9.24 12.74
C GLY A 24 13.97 9.01 13.13
N ALA A 25 14.61 8.01 12.52
CA ALA A 25 15.95 7.57 12.83
C ALA A 25 16.61 6.95 11.59
N GLY A 26 17.94 6.88 11.61
CA GLY A 26 18.76 6.30 10.57
C GLY A 26 20.05 5.72 11.14
N VAL A 27 21.01 5.50 10.25
CA VAL A 27 22.38 5.15 10.63
C VAL A 27 23.34 6.16 10.03
N ASP A 28 24.41 6.49 10.74
CA ASP A 28 25.50 7.29 10.18
C ASP A 28 26.40 6.46 9.25
N ALA A 29 27.44 7.09 8.70
CA ALA A 29 28.40 6.44 7.81
C ALA A 29 29.14 5.26 8.47
N LYS A 30 29.32 5.30 9.79
CA LYS A 30 29.93 4.23 10.60
C LYS A 30 28.92 3.12 10.95
N GLY A 31 27.66 3.29 10.59
CA GLY A 31 26.59 2.32 10.86
C GLY A 31 25.93 2.48 12.22
N HIS A 32 26.27 3.52 12.99
CA HIS A 32 25.67 3.74 14.29
C HIS A 32 24.27 4.32 14.18
N PHE A 33 23.36 3.83 15.02
CA PHE A 33 22.01 4.35 15.08
C PHE A 33 21.99 5.83 15.49
N LYS A 34 21.21 6.64 14.77
CA LYS A 34 21.01 8.05 15.06
C LYS A 34 19.53 8.39 14.98
N THR A 35 19.01 9.03 16.02
CA THR A 35 17.69 9.67 15.98
C THR A 35 17.82 11.00 15.23
N ILE A 36 16.92 11.25 14.28
CA ILE A 36 16.98 12.41 13.37
C ILE A 36 15.82 13.39 13.64
N THR A 37 14.90 13.05 14.54
CA THR A 37 13.78 13.95 14.88
C THR A 37 14.21 15.02 15.87
N ALA A 38 14.20 16.29 15.44
CA ALA A 38 14.31 17.44 16.34
C ALA A 38 13.10 17.48 17.28
N ASN A 39 13.32 17.26 18.59
CA ASN A 39 12.31 17.34 19.65
C ASN A 39 11.02 16.53 19.35
N GLY A 40 11.19 15.38 18.71
CA GLY A 40 10.12 14.48 18.28
C GLY A 40 9.20 15.02 17.18
N LYS A 41 9.43 16.22 16.61
CA LYS A 41 8.60 16.84 15.53
C LYS A 41 8.78 16.09 14.19
N TYR A 42 8.09 16.58 13.15
CA TYR A 42 8.25 16.03 11.81
C TYR A 42 9.69 16.22 11.30
N LEU A 43 10.15 15.28 10.47
CA LEU A 43 11.51 15.29 9.93
C LEU A 43 11.75 16.47 8.97
N PHE A 44 10.72 16.88 8.22
CA PHE A 44 10.78 17.99 7.27
C PHE A 44 9.49 18.82 7.29
N PRO A 45 9.55 20.15 7.16
CA PRO A 45 8.36 20.99 6.98
C PRO A 45 7.57 20.60 5.72
N ALA A 46 6.26 20.39 5.86
CA ALA A 46 5.41 19.89 4.77
C ALA A 46 5.40 20.80 3.53
N LYS A 47 5.39 22.12 3.71
CA LYS A 47 5.42 23.10 2.61
C LYS A 47 6.72 23.02 1.81
N ALA A 48 7.85 22.95 2.49
CA ALA A 48 9.16 22.79 1.85
C ALA A 48 9.25 21.45 1.11
N LEU A 49 8.78 20.37 1.74
CA LEU A 49 8.76 19.04 1.12
C LEU A 49 7.90 19.01 -0.14
N SER A 50 6.74 19.68 -0.15
CA SER A 50 5.91 19.79 -1.34
C SER A 50 6.63 20.46 -2.51
N ASN A 51 7.27 21.61 -2.25
CA ASN A 51 8.01 22.35 -3.28
C ASN A 51 9.17 21.52 -3.86
N VAL A 52 9.97 20.89 -2.99
CA VAL A 52 11.10 20.06 -3.40
C VAL A 52 10.63 18.83 -4.16
N TYR A 53 9.57 18.16 -3.70
CA TYR A 53 9.01 16.99 -4.38
C TYR A 53 8.54 17.33 -5.78
N ARG A 54 7.79 18.43 -5.94
CA ARG A 54 7.35 18.94 -7.26
C ARG A 54 8.55 19.21 -8.18
N ALA A 55 9.54 19.95 -7.70
CA ALA A 55 10.71 20.30 -8.50
C ALA A 55 11.51 19.05 -8.94
N LYS A 56 11.73 18.09 -8.02
CA LYS A 56 12.40 16.82 -8.33
C LYS A 56 11.60 15.97 -9.30
N TYR A 57 10.27 15.94 -9.17
CA TYR A 57 9.40 15.21 -10.09
C TYR A 57 9.51 15.76 -11.51
N VAL A 58 9.39 17.08 -11.68
CA VAL A 58 9.53 17.72 -13.00
C VAL A 58 10.94 17.53 -13.57
N ALA A 59 12.00 17.59 -12.75
CA ALA A 59 13.35 17.30 -13.21
C ALA A 59 13.48 15.88 -13.76
N LEU A 60 12.87 14.88 -13.10
CA LEU A 60 12.85 13.50 -13.59
C LEU A 60 12.03 13.33 -14.86
N LEU A 61 10.92 14.06 -15.02
CA LEU A 61 10.15 14.07 -16.28
C LEU A 61 11.01 14.56 -17.45
N ARG A 62 11.75 15.67 -17.26
CA ARG A 62 12.66 16.20 -18.29
C ARG A 62 13.74 15.20 -18.67
N GLN A 63 14.33 14.50 -17.69
CA GLN A 63 15.31 13.43 -17.95
C GLN A 63 14.72 12.25 -18.73
N LYS A 64 13.39 12.08 -18.72
CA LYS A 64 12.67 11.09 -19.52
C LYS A 64 12.18 11.63 -20.86
N GLY A 65 12.64 12.81 -21.28
CA GLY A 65 12.27 13.42 -22.55
C GLY A 65 10.92 14.16 -22.54
N ILE A 66 10.26 14.27 -21.39
CA ILE A 66 9.00 15.02 -21.26
C ILE A 66 9.35 16.48 -20.96
N THR A 67 9.46 17.27 -22.02
CA THR A 67 9.92 18.68 -21.97
C THR A 67 8.88 19.69 -22.42
N ASP A 68 7.64 19.28 -22.67
CA ASP A 68 6.55 20.18 -23.04
C ASP A 68 6.38 21.30 -22.01
N LYS A 69 6.56 22.54 -22.47
CA LYS A 69 6.51 23.74 -21.63
C LYS A 69 5.13 23.95 -21.03
N THR A 70 4.07 23.63 -21.79
CA THR A 70 2.69 23.87 -21.33
C THR A 70 2.35 22.95 -20.15
N LEU A 71 2.64 21.65 -20.25
CA LEU A 71 2.54 20.68 -19.16
C LEU A 71 3.36 21.11 -17.95
N ILE A 72 4.63 21.48 -18.15
CA ILE A 72 5.52 21.87 -17.05
C ILE A 72 4.96 23.09 -16.30
N ASN A 73 4.49 24.11 -17.01
CA ASN A 73 3.89 25.30 -16.42
C ASN A 73 2.64 24.94 -15.59
N HIS A 74 1.78 24.07 -16.12
CA HIS A 74 0.62 23.57 -15.36
C HIS A 74 1.02 22.82 -14.08
N LEU A 75 2.08 22.00 -14.13
CA LEU A 75 2.57 21.26 -12.96
C LEU A 75 3.09 22.21 -11.87
N PHE A 76 3.74 23.31 -12.24
CA PHE A 76 4.22 24.34 -11.30
C PHE A 76 3.12 25.28 -10.80
N ALA A 77 2.11 25.59 -11.62
CA ALA A 77 0.96 26.38 -11.20
C ALA A 77 0.09 25.63 -10.17
N LYS A 78 0.03 24.30 -10.26
CA LYS A 78 -0.71 23.49 -9.29
C LYS A 78 -0.03 23.48 -7.93
N ASN A 79 -0.83 23.62 -6.87
CA ASN A 79 -0.40 23.36 -5.50
C ASN A 79 -0.29 21.85 -5.25
N TRP A 80 0.92 21.38 -4.98
CA TRP A 80 1.13 19.98 -4.61
C TRP A 80 0.86 19.83 -3.12
N VAL A 81 0.08 18.83 -2.75
CA VAL A 81 -0.29 18.59 -1.36
C VAL A 81 0.59 17.48 -0.83
N VAL A 82 1.41 17.80 0.17
CA VAL A 82 2.12 16.82 0.98
C VAL A 82 1.60 16.95 2.40
N TYR A 83 1.14 15.82 2.94
CA TYR A 83 0.69 15.74 4.31
C TYR A 83 1.69 14.92 5.11
N ALA A 84 2.34 15.57 6.07
CA ALA A 84 3.32 14.96 6.96
C ALA A 84 2.84 15.11 8.41
N LYS A 85 2.80 13.99 9.13
CA LYS A 85 2.37 13.94 10.52
C LYS A 85 3.21 12.95 11.32
N ARG A 86 3.29 13.19 12.62
CA ARG A 86 3.82 12.19 13.55
C ARG A 86 2.95 10.92 13.48
N PRO A 87 3.54 9.72 13.62
CA PRO A 87 2.74 8.50 13.74
C PRO A 87 1.78 8.62 14.93
N PHE A 88 0.55 8.13 14.77
CA PHE A 88 -0.46 8.10 15.82
C PHE A 88 -0.22 6.85 16.64
N GLY A 89 0.02 6.99 17.94
CA GLY A 89 0.06 5.87 18.87
C GLY A 89 1.25 4.91 18.71
N ALA A 90 1.03 3.69 19.17
CA ALA A 90 2.04 2.63 19.29
C ALA A 90 2.34 1.94 17.94
N PRO A 91 3.35 1.03 17.87
CA PRO A 91 3.70 0.32 16.64
C PRO A 91 2.51 -0.41 15.96
N LYS A 92 1.53 -0.88 16.74
CA LYS A 92 0.33 -1.56 16.22
C LYS A 92 -0.50 -0.66 15.30
N GLN A 93 -0.68 0.61 15.67
CA GLN A 93 -1.43 1.59 14.87
C GLN A 93 -0.71 1.93 13.56
N VAL A 94 0.63 1.95 13.58
CA VAL A 94 1.45 2.11 12.36
C VAL A 94 1.27 0.93 11.42
N ILE A 95 1.23 -0.29 11.95
CA ILE A 95 0.99 -1.52 11.18
C ILE A 95 -0.43 -1.51 10.60
N GLU A 96 -1.43 -1.16 11.39
CA GLU A 96 -2.82 -1.07 10.93
C GLU A 96 -3.00 -0.01 9.83
N TYR A 97 -2.34 1.14 9.99
CA TYR A 97 -2.29 2.17 8.96
C TYR A 97 -1.68 1.61 7.66
N LEU A 98 -0.55 0.91 7.71
CA LEU A 98 0.04 0.26 6.54
C LEU A 98 -0.91 -0.76 5.91
N GLY A 99 -1.48 -1.65 6.72
CA GLY A 99 -2.36 -2.72 6.27
C GLY A 99 -3.53 -2.24 5.42
N ARG A 100 -4.05 -1.04 5.73
CA ARG A 100 -5.13 -0.40 4.95
C ARG A 100 -4.74 -0.08 3.51
N TYR A 101 -3.45 0.12 3.22
CA TYR A 101 -2.96 0.49 1.88
C TYR A 101 -2.21 -0.64 1.18
N THR A 102 -1.79 -1.69 1.90
CA THR A 102 -1.03 -2.82 1.31
C THR A 102 -1.91 -3.92 0.72
N HIS A 103 -3.17 -4.06 1.16
CA HIS A 103 -4.04 -5.17 0.72
C HIS A 103 -5.25 -4.73 -0.10
N LYS A 104 -5.71 -3.48 0.07
CA LYS A 104 -6.87 -3.00 -0.66
C LYS A 104 -6.54 -2.78 -2.14
N ILE A 105 -7.50 -3.14 -2.98
CA ILE A 105 -7.56 -2.78 -4.40
C ILE A 105 -8.43 -1.52 -4.55
N ALA A 106 -8.64 -1.08 -5.80
CA ALA A 106 -9.38 0.15 -6.13
C ALA A 106 -10.72 0.31 -5.40
N ILE A 107 -11.47 -0.79 -5.26
CA ILE A 107 -12.75 -0.83 -4.56
C ILE A 107 -12.87 -2.11 -3.74
N SER A 108 -13.47 -2.02 -2.55
CA SER A 108 -13.77 -3.18 -1.72
C SER A 108 -15.19 -3.67 -1.96
N ASN A 109 -15.43 -4.98 -1.85
CA ASN A 109 -16.73 -5.60 -2.13
C ASN A 109 -17.89 -4.96 -1.37
N HIS A 110 -17.73 -4.62 -0.09
CA HIS A 110 -18.80 -3.98 0.70
C HIS A 110 -19.25 -2.61 0.17
N ARG A 111 -18.47 -1.98 -0.71
CA ARG A 111 -18.85 -0.71 -1.35
C ARG A 111 -19.76 -0.94 -2.54
N LEU A 112 -19.66 -2.08 -3.23
CA LEU A 112 -20.55 -2.45 -4.33
C LEU A 112 -21.93 -2.73 -3.73
N GLN A 113 -22.95 -2.00 -4.19
CA GLN A 113 -24.33 -2.14 -3.71
C GLN A 113 -25.14 -2.99 -4.68
N GLN A 114 -25.06 -2.68 -5.98
CA GLN A 114 -25.82 -3.35 -7.00
C GLN A 114 -25.02 -3.38 -8.31
N VAL A 115 -25.16 -4.48 -9.05
CA VAL A 115 -24.67 -4.63 -10.41
C VAL A 115 -25.82 -5.19 -11.24
N ASP A 116 -26.28 -4.43 -12.22
CA ASP A 116 -27.28 -4.88 -13.19
C ASP A 116 -26.63 -5.06 -14.57
N GLN A 117 -27.43 -5.35 -15.59
CA GLN A 117 -26.93 -5.61 -16.95
C GLN A 117 -26.22 -4.40 -17.57
N THR A 118 -26.54 -3.19 -17.12
CA THR A 118 -26.08 -1.93 -17.72
C THR A 118 -25.19 -1.11 -16.80
N ASN A 119 -25.38 -1.20 -15.47
CA ASN A 119 -24.83 -0.30 -14.49
C ASN A 119 -24.26 -1.01 -13.25
N THR A 120 -23.29 -0.35 -12.64
CA THR A 120 -22.70 -0.69 -11.35
C THR A 120 -22.86 0.48 -10.39
N THR A 121 -23.44 0.18 -9.23
CA THR A 121 -23.75 1.14 -8.17
C THR A 121 -22.89 0.87 -6.94
N PHE A 122 -22.23 1.89 -6.40
CA PHE A 122 -21.38 1.75 -5.22
C PHE A 122 -21.36 2.98 -4.31
N HIS A 123 -21.12 2.74 -3.03
CA HIS A 123 -20.92 3.77 -2.02
C HIS A 123 -19.53 4.38 -2.11
N TYR A 124 -19.42 5.68 -1.89
CA TYR A 124 -18.17 6.43 -1.79
C TYR A 124 -18.25 7.44 -0.65
N LYS A 125 -17.08 7.71 -0.04
CA LYS A 125 -16.98 8.75 0.98
C LYS A 125 -16.72 10.10 0.32
N ASP A 126 -17.62 11.06 0.51
CA ASP A 126 -17.45 12.41 0.00
C ASP A 126 -16.71 13.28 1.02
N TYR A 127 -15.40 13.44 0.82
CA TYR A 127 -14.57 14.27 1.69
C TYR A 127 -14.89 15.77 1.60
N LYS A 128 -15.55 16.25 0.54
CA LYS A 128 -16.00 17.65 0.44
C LYS A 128 -17.23 17.89 1.32
N SER A 129 -18.05 16.87 1.53
CA SER A 129 -19.23 16.89 2.41
C SER A 129 -18.95 16.22 3.76
N HIS A 130 -17.86 16.61 4.44
CA HIS A 130 -17.49 16.10 5.79
C HIS A 130 -17.35 14.57 5.90
N GLY A 131 -17.14 13.88 4.78
CA GLY A 131 -17.01 12.44 4.76
C GLY A 131 -18.35 11.69 4.83
N SER A 132 -19.45 12.31 4.41
CA SER A 132 -20.73 11.61 4.24
C SER A 132 -20.59 10.47 3.22
N ILE A 133 -21.33 9.39 3.45
CA ILE A 133 -21.39 8.26 2.52
C ILE A 133 -22.46 8.59 1.49
N LYS A 134 -22.07 8.60 0.22
CA LYS A 134 -22.97 8.84 -0.92
C LYS A 134 -22.89 7.66 -1.88
N GLN A 135 -23.88 7.54 -2.74
CA GLN A 135 -23.93 6.52 -3.79
C GLN A 135 -23.56 7.13 -5.14
N MET A 136 -22.91 6.36 -5.99
CA MET A 136 -22.80 6.66 -7.41
C MET A 136 -23.10 5.43 -8.25
N THR A 137 -23.67 5.69 -9.41
CA THR A 137 -23.96 4.69 -10.43
C THR A 137 -23.20 5.07 -11.68
N LEU A 138 -22.46 4.11 -12.22
CA LEU A 138 -21.74 4.22 -13.48
C LEU A 138 -22.25 3.13 -14.42
N SER A 139 -22.19 3.37 -15.73
CA SER A 139 -22.34 2.27 -16.68
C SER A 139 -21.25 1.23 -16.45
N ASN A 140 -21.55 -0.04 -16.72
CA ASN A 140 -20.60 -1.14 -16.58
C ASN A 140 -19.29 -0.88 -17.34
N PRO A 141 -19.29 -0.37 -18.59
CA PRO A 141 -18.06 0.01 -19.28
C PRO A 141 -17.25 1.10 -18.57
N GLU A 142 -17.91 2.13 -18.04
CA GLU A 142 -17.20 3.22 -17.34
C GLU A 142 -16.63 2.76 -16.00
N PHE A 143 -17.34 1.89 -15.27
CA PHE A 143 -16.84 1.26 -14.06
C PHE A 143 -15.58 0.43 -14.35
N ILE A 144 -15.63 -0.42 -15.38
CA ILE A 144 -14.50 -1.26 -15.79
C ILE A 144 -13.32 -0.38 -16.23
N ARG A 145 -13.56 0.65 -17.05
CA ARG A 145 -12.53 1.59 -17.50
C ARG A 145 -11.83 2.24 -16.30
N ARG A 146 -12.59 2.71 -15.32
CA ARG A 146 -12.03 3.29 -14.08
C ARG A 146 -11.23 2.28 -13.28
N PHE A 147 -11.80 1.10 -13.06
CA PHE A 147 -11.13 0.03 -12.33
C PHE A 147 -9.80 -0.37 -12.99
N ALA A 148 -9.79 -0.50 -14.32
CA ALA A 148 -8.63 -0.90 -15.10
C ALA A 148 -7.45 0.07 -14.98
N MET A 149 -7.70 1.39 -14.78
CA MET A 149 -6.65 2.38 -14.53
C MET A 149 -5.82 2.09 -13.26
N HIS A 150 -6.31 1.21 -12.38
CA HIS A 150 -5.66 0.87 -11.12
C HIS A 150 -4.96 -0.49 -11.14
N ILE A 151 -5.08 -1.22 -12.25
CA ILE A 151 -4.33 -2.45 -12.50
C ILE A 151 -2.91 -2.04 -12.85
N LEU A 152 -1.96 -2.35 -11.97
CA LEU A 152 -0.56 -2.02 -12.19
C LEU A 152 0.04 -2.98 -13.24
N PRO A 153 1.01 -2.52 -14.05
CA PRO A 153 1.69 -3.37 -15.02
C PRO A 153 2.29 -4.61 -14.37
N LEU A 154 2.45 -5.66 -15.17
CA LEU A 154 3.08 -6.89 -14.72
C LEU A 154 4.45 -6.58 -14.12
N ARG A 155 4.74 -7.17 -12.94
CA ARG A 155 5.98 -6.98 -12.15
C ARG A 155 6.19 -5.55 -11.62
N PHE A 156 5.20 -4.65 -11.72
CA PHE A 156 5.34 -3.34 -11.11
C PHE A 156 5.38 -3.45 -9.58
N VAL A 157 6.47 -2.99 -8.97
CA VAL A 157 6.66 -3.03 -7.51
C VAL A 157 5.87 -1.89 -6.85
N ARG A 158 4.67 -2.22 -6.36
CA ARG A 158 3.76 -1.28 -5.67
C ARG A 158 4.31 -0.78 -4.32
N ILE A 159 4.99 -1.65 -3.57
CA ILE A 159 5.51 -1.34 -2.23
C ILE A 159 7.04 -1.38 -2.28
N ARG A 160 7.67 -0.25 -1.96
CA ARG A 160 9.13 -0.09 -2.02
C ARG A 160 9.71 0.22 -0.64
N HIS A 161 10.90 -0.31 -0.40
CA HIS A 161 11.62 -0.16 0.86
C HIS A 161 12.97 0.52 0.61
N TYR A 162 13.25 1.58 1.35
CA TYR A 162 14.43 2.43 1.19
C TYR A 162 15.21 2.61 2.49
N GLY A 163 16.50 2.93 2.36
CA GLY A 163 17.42 3.15 3.49
C GLY A 163 17.53 1.92 4.38
N ILE A 164 17.48 2.12 5.70
CA ILE A 164 17.56 1.05 6.73
C ILE A 164 16.45 -0.01 6.64
N ARG A 165 15.40 0.24 5.84
CA ARG A 165 14.30 -0.72 5.61
C ARG A 165 14.47 -1.50 4.30
N SER A 166 15.38 -1.09 3.42
CA SER A 166 15.64 -1.78 2.16
C SER A 166 16.16 -3.20 2.41
N THR A 167 15.85 -4.12 1.50
CA THR A 167 16.24 -5.54 1.65
C THR A 167 17.75 -5.70 1.66
N THR A 168 18.46 -5.04 0.73
CA THR A 168 19.92 -5.10 0.63
C THR A 168 20.60 -4.60 1.89
N TRP A 169 20.18 -3.43 2.40
CA TRP A 169 20.74 -2.87 3.63
C TRP A 169 20.47 -3.80 4.82
N LYS A 170 19.24 -4.33 4.94
CA LYS A 170 18.89 -5.23 6.04
C LYS A 170 19.75 -6.49 6.04
N ARG A 171 19.96 -7.11 4.88
CA ARG A 171 20.78 -8.33 4.76
C ARG A 171 22.21 -8.10 5.23
N ALA A 172 22.80 -6.97 4.84
CA ALA A 172 24.20 -6.69 5.15
C ALA A 172 24.41 -6.16 6.59
N LYS A 173 23.55 -5.26 7.07
CA LYS A 173 23.87 -4.42 8.25
C LYS A 173 22.94 -4.60 9.44
N PHE A 174 21.81 -5.30 9.29
CA PHE A 174 20.79 -5.37 10.34
C PHE A 174 21.23 -6.18 11.56
N VAL A 175 22.03 -7.23 11.38
CA VAL A 175 22.54 -8.07 12.49
C VAL A 175 23.44 -7.23 13.40
N ALA A 176 24.38 -6.49 12.83
CA ALA A 176 25.25 -5.59 13.57
C ALA A 176 24.44 -4.50 14.31
N LEU A 177 23.48 -3.88 13.62
CA LEU A 177 22.62 -2.87 14.24
C LEU A 177 21.79 -3.43 15.40
N LYS A 178 21.25 -4.66 15.28
CA LYS A 178 20.52 -5.31 16.38
C LYS A 178 21.39 -5.51 17.61
N LYS A 179 22.63 -5.97 17.41
CA LYS A 179 23.62 -6.14 18.50
C LYS A 179 23.90 -4.80 19.18
N GLN A 180 24.15 -3.74 18.41
CA GLN A 180 24.38 -2.39 18.93
C GLN A 180 23.19 -1.88 19.75
N LEU A 181 21.96 -2.10 19.26
CA LEU A 181 20.73 -1.65 19.92
C LEU A 181 20.25 -2.59 21.05
N LYS A 182 20.98 -3.68 21.33
CA LYS A 182 20.61 -4.71 22.31
C LYS A 182 19.15 -5.18 22.15
N LEU A 183 18.67 -5.26 20.91
CA LEU A 183 17.28 -5.63 20.65
C LEU A 183 17.08 -7.12 20.94
N PRO A 184 15.98 -7.50 21.63
CA PRO A 184 15.69 -8.90 21.87
C PRO A 184 15.48 -9.63 20.55
N THR A 185 16.04 -10.83 20.44
CA THR A 185 15.72 -11.72 19.33
C THR A 185 14.31 -12.24 19.56
N PRO A 186 13.35 -11.97 18.67
CA PRO A 186 12.02 -12.53 18.82
C PRO A 186 12.13 -14.06 18.75
N LYS A 187 11.63 -14.75 19.78
CA LYS A 187 11.40 -16.20 19.70
C LYS A 187 10.30 -16.40 18.68
N ASN A 188 10.61 -17.02 17.55
CA ASN A 188 9.60 -17.41 16.59
C ASN A 188 8.90 -18.66 17.13
N ASP A 189 7.87 -18.47 17.95
CA ASP A 189 6.95 -19.54 18.32
C ASP A 189 5.94 -19.76 17.19
N SER A 190 6.39 -19.75 15.93
CA SER A 190 5.55 -20.14 14.81
C SER A 190 5.45 -21.66 14.82
N THR A 191 4.51 -22.18 15.61
CA THR A 191 3.97 -23.51 15.33
C THR A 191 3.26 -23.39 13.99
N THR A 192 3.90 -23.88 12.93
CA THR A 192 3.20 -24.06 11.67
C THR A 192 2.07 -25.04 11.96
N LYS A 193 0.82 -24.59 12.02
CA LYS A 193 -0.36 -25.47 12.06
C LYS A 193 -0.56 -26.07 10.66
N LEU A 194 0.49 -26.70 10.15
CA LEU A 194 0.35 -27.61 9.05
C LEU A 194 -0.33 -28.83 9.66
N HIS A 195 -1.38 -29.30 9.01
CA HIS A 195 -2.02 -30.57 9.34
C HIS A 195 -3.05 -30.62 10.48
N CYS A 196 -3.71 -29.54 10.93
CA CYS A 196 -4.86 -29.70 11.85
C CYS A 196 -6.14 -29.04 11.31
N CYS A 197 -7.29 -29.66 11.55
CA CYS A 197 -8.59 -29.12 11.14
C CYS A 197 -8.84 -27.75 11.81
N PRO A 198 -9.18 -26.68 11.07
CA PRO A 198 -9.40 -25.35 11.65
C PRO A 198 -10.68 -25.25 12.49
N CYS A 199 -11.65 -26.16 12.31
CA CYS A 199 -12.91 -26.19 13.07
C CYS A 199 -12.75 -26.93 14.41
N CYS A 200 -12.35 -28.19 14.39
CA CYS A 200 -12.30 -29.03 15.59
C CYS A 200 -10.92 -29.15 16.24
N LYS A 201 -9.84 -28.72 15.56
CA LYS A 201 -8.44 -28.80 16.01
C LYS A 201 -7.93 -30.21 16.32
N THR A 202 -8.64 -31.26 15.88
CA THR A 202 -8.23 -32.66 16.01
C THR A 202 -7.81 -33.24 14.65
N GLY A 203 -7.01 -34.32 14.68
CA GLY A 203 -6.57 -35.07 13.49
C GLY A 203 -5.45 -34.42 12.67
N ILE A 204 -5.01 -35.15 11.64
CA ILE A 204 -3.96 -34.75 10.69
C ILE A 204 -4.62 -34.42 9.33
N LEU A 205 -4.60 -33.15 8.88
CA LEU A 205 -5.02 -32.81 7.52
C LEU A 205 -4.00 -33.36 6.51
N ILE A 206 -4.46 -34.29 5.69
CA ILE A 206 -3.71 -34.83 4.56
C ILE A 206 -4.01 -33.98 3.34
N THR A 207 -2.97 -33.52 2.64
CA THR A 207 -3.14 -32.77 1.40
C THR A 207 -3.46 -33.75 0.26
N ILE A 208 -4.72 -33.83 -0.14
CA ILE A 208 -5.17 -34.71 -1.22
C ILE A 208 -4.80 -34.13 -2.59
N ILE A 209 -4.83 -32.80 -2.72
CA ILE A 209 -4.50 -32.12 -3.96
C ILE A 209 -3.83 -30.78 -3.69
N THR A 210 -2.80 -30.46 -4.47
CA THR A 210 -2.22 -29.12 -4.51
C THR A 210 -2.58 -28.49 -5.85
N PHE A 211 -3.18 -27.30 -5.81
CA PHE A 211 -3.42 -26.55 -7.03
C PHE A 211 -2.14 -25.83 -7.46
N GLY A 212 -1.88 -25.81 -8.77
CA GLY A 212 -0.75 -25.08 -9.34
C GLY A 212 -0.78 -23.60 -8.95
N LYS A 213 0.38 -22.93 -9.07
CA LYS A 213 0.57 -21.54 -8.60
C LYS A 213 -0.30 -20.48 -9.32
N ARG A 214 -1.03 -20.83 -10.39
CA ARG A 214 -1.90 -19.90 -11.15
C ARG A 214 -3.11 -20.61 -11.77
N GLY A 215 -4.27 -20.01 -11.56
CA GLY A 215 -5.55 -20.40 -12.18
C GLY A 215 -6.39 -21.37 -11.33
N PRO A 216 -7.72 -21.34 -11.44
CA PRO A 216 -8.54 -22.44 -10.94
C PRO A 216 -8.15 -23.73 -11.68
N PRO A 217 -8.28 -24.91 -11.05
CA PRO A 217 -8.06 -26.19 -11.71
C PRO A 217 -8.84 -26.28 -13.01
N PRO A 218 -8.31 -26.91 -14.07
CA PRO A 218 -9.03 -27.09 -15.32
C PRO A 218 -10.42 -27.74 -15.15
N GLN A 219 -10.58 -28.50 -14.07
CA GLN A 219 -11.81 -29.24 -13.73
C GLN A 219 -12.71 -28.52 -12.70
N HIS A 220 -12.37 -27.30 -12.27
CA HIS A 220 -13.17 -26.58 -11.28
C HIS A 220 -14.47 -26.04 -11.92
N LYS A 221 -15.51 -26.86 -11.95
CA LYS A 221 -16.89 -26.42 -12.18
C LYS A 221 -17.35 -25.66 -10.93
N ALA A 222 -17.58 -24.35 -11.06
CA ALA A 222 -18.16 -23.53 -10.00
C ALA A 222 -19.62 -23.96 -9.77
N GLY A 223 -19.82 -25.02 -8.97
CA GLY A 223 -21.16 -25.60 -8.77
C GLY A 223 -21.39 -26.30 -7.43
N ALA A 224 -20.35 -26.55 -6.61
CA ALA A 224 -20.56 -27.15 -5.31
C ALA A 224 -20.58 -26.06 -4.21
N LYS A 225 -21.74 -25.91 -3.55
CA LYS A 225 -21.84 -25.21 -2.27
C LYS A 225 -20.83 -25.84 -1.31
N ARG A 226 -20.15 -25.01 -0.51
CA ARG A 226 -19.30 -25.49 0.59
C ARG A 226 -20.19 -26.20 1.59
N ASN A 227 -20.22 -27.52 1.55
CA ASN A 227 -20.65 -28.28 2.70
C ASN A 227 -19.52 -28.20 3.72
N ALA A 228 -19.81 -27.59 4.86
CA ALA A 228 -18.94 -27.61 6.01
C ALA A 228 -19.24 -28.89 6.80
N CYS A 229 -18.14 -29.58 7.15
CA CYS A 229 -17.99 -30.94 7.65
C CYS A 229 -18.22 -32.04 6.60
#